data_AF-A0A0R3R071-F1
#
_entry.id   AF-A0A0R3R071-F1
#
_cell.length_a   1.000
_cell.length_b   1.000
_cell.length_c   1.000
_cell.angle_alpha   90.00
_cell.angle_beta   90.00
_cell.angle_gamma   90.00
#
_symmetry.space_group_name_H-M   'P 1'
#
loop_
_entity.id
_entity.type
_entity.pdbx_description
1 polymer ?
#
loop_
_entity_poly.entity_id
_entity_poly.type
_entity_poly.pdbx_seq_one_letter_code
_entity_poly.pdbx_strand_id
1 'polypeptide(L)'
;LAMFSDSLMITVTKAGIVFTGKGDTGSSTVTYAPSRSADEEEQQAVSVDVKEPVTVNFSIKYMNHFTKATGLSDRVRLSLCNSVPVVVEYGLSESGHLRFYLAPKIDDEDNDMK
;
A
#
# COMPACT_ATOMS: atom_id res chain seq x y z
N LEU A 1 -10.15 6.15 3.88
CA LEU A 1 -8.88 6.83 4.22
C LEU A 1 -8.76 8.21 3.58
N ALA A 2 -8.95 8.34 2.25
CA ALA A 2 -8.82 9.63 1.54
C ALA A 2 -9.76 10.76 2.00
N MET A 3 -10.89 10.43 2.63
CA MET A 3 -11.79 11.43 3.22
C MET A 3 -11.24 12.08 4.50
N PHE A 4 -10.20 11.48 5.10
CA PHE A 4 -9.69 11.85 6.43
C PHE A 4 -8.23 12.29 6.41
N SER A 5 -7.50 12.10 5.32
CA SER A 5 -6.07 12.44 5.24
C SER A 5 -5.60 12.57 3.80
N ASP A 6 -4.56 13.39 3.61
CA ASP A 6 -3.77 13.49 2.38
C ASP A 6 -2.53 12.57 2.40
N SER A 7 -2.30 11.85 3.50
CA SER A 7 -1.18 10.93 3.70
C SER A 7 -1.67 9.52 4.05
N LEU A 8 -1.03 8.51 3.44
CA LEU A 8 -1.25 7.10 3.72
C LEU A 8 0.03 6.51 4.27
N MET A 9 -0.01 6.10 5.52
CA MET A 9 0.99 5.22 6.10
C MET A 9 0.63 3.78 5.78
N ILE A 10 1.59 3.01 5.28
CA ILE A 10 1.46 1.57 5.07
C ILE A 10 2.52 0.89 5.93
N THR A 11 2.05 0.08 6.87
CA THR A 11 2.90 -0.77 7.71
C THR A 11 2.68 -2.22 7.34
N VAL A 12 3.74 -2.95 6.99
CA VAL A 12 3.67 -4.37 6.66
C VAL A 12 4.61 -5.16 7.55
N THR A 13 4.05 -6.19 8.19
CA THR A 13 4.76 -7.14 9.04
C THR A 13 4.33 -8.56 8.68
N LYS A 14 4.96 -9.57 9.28
CA LYS A 14 4.50 -10.97 9.14
C LYS A 14 3.06 -11.19 9.65
N ALA A 15 2.56 -10.33 10.53
CA ALA A 15 1.19 -10.40 11.05
C ALA A 15 0.15 -9.84 10.08
N GLY A 16 0.56 -9.06 9.08
CA GLY A 16 -0.35 -8.47 8.10
C GLY A 16 0.02 -7.06 7.69
N ILE A 17 -0.94 -6.40 7.07
CA ILE A 17 -0.85 -5.05 6.51
C ILE A 17 -1.74 -4.12 7.31
N VAL A 18 -1.24 -2.94 7.66
CA VAL A 18 -1.99 -1.87 8.30
C VAL A 18 -1.88 -0.62 7.44
N PHE A 19 -3.03 -0.08 7.05
CA PHE A 19 -3.15 1.20 6.36
C PHE A 19 -3.68 2.24 7.34
N THR A 20 -2.96 3.34 7.51
CA THR A 20 -3.36 4.42 8.41
C THR A 20 -3.41 5.74 7.64
N GLY A 21 -4.54 6.43 7.72
CA GLY A 21 -4.69 7.82 7.30
C GLY A 21 -4.92 8.70 8.52
N LYS A 22 -4.06 9.69 8.73
CA LYS A 22 -4.14 10.65 9.85
C LYS A 22 -4.41 12.05 9.32
N GLY A 23 -5.45 12.69 9.80
CA GLY A 23 -5.73 14.11 9.51
C GLY A 23 -6.16 14.85 10.76
N ASP A 24 -6.57 16.10 10.58
CA ASP A 24 -6.76 17.05 11.68
C ASP A 24 -7.84 16.63 12.67
N THR A 25 -8.86 15.92 12.19
CA THR A 25 -10.00 15.47 13.02
C THR A 25 -9.80 14.06 13.61
N GLY A 26 -8.70 13.38 13.30
CA GLY A 26 -8.38 12.07 13.84
C GLY A 26 -7.64 11.13 12.88
N SER A 27 -7.51 9.86 13.29
CA SER A 27 -6.88 8.80 12.50
C SER A 27 -7.87 7.70 12.16
N SER A 28 -7.78 7.19 10.93
CA SER A 28 -8.50 6.01 10.46
C SER A 28 -7.50 4.93 10.09
N THR A 29 -7.76 3.70 10.56
CA THR A 29 -6.88 2.55 10.34
C THR A 29 -7.68 1.39 9.76
N VAL A 30 -7.11 0.71 8.78
CA VAL A 30 -7.64 -0.52 8.17
C VAL A 30 -6.55 -1.59 8.23
N THR A 31 -6.89 -2.76 8.75
CA THR A 31 -5.94 -3.88 8.93
C THR A 31 -6.38 -5.08 8.11
N TYR A 32 -5.43 -5.70 7.41
CA TYR A 32 -5.62 -6.95 6.69
C TYR A 32 -4.64 -7.99 7.25
N ALA A 33 -5.19 -9.07 7.81
CA ALA A 33 -4.40 -10.26 8.12
C ALA A 33 -4.19 -11.09 6.83
N PRO A 34 -3.08 -11.84 6.70
CA PRO A 34 -2.91 -12.78 5.60
C PRO A 34 -4.05 -13.80 5.61
N SER A 35 -4.76 -13.94 4.49
CA SER A 35 -5.84 -14.90 4.32
C SER A 35 -5.45 -15.81 3.17
N ARG A 36 -5.01 -17.01 3.51
CA ARG A 36 -4.69 -18.07 2.54
C ARG A 36 -5.26 -19.36 3.10
N SER A 37 -6.58 -19.47 3.07
CA SER A 37 -7.27 -20.72 3.37
C SER A 37 -7.44 -21.53 2.07
N ALA A 38 -7.58 -22.85 2.19
CA ALA A 38 -7.77 -23.73 1.03
C ALA A 38 -9.15 -23.53 0.36
N ASP A 39 -10.09 -22.89 1.06
CA ASP A 39 -11.46 -22.67 0.62
C ASP A 39 -11.69 -21.24 0.06
N GLU A 40 -10.72 -20.32 0.21
CA GLU A 40 -10.80 -18.97 -0.35
C GLU A 40 -10.42 -18.96 -1.83
N GLU A 41 -11.25 -18.31 -2.65
CA GLU A 41 -10.91 -18.01 -4.03
C GLU A 41 -9.58 -17.24 -4.07
N GLU A 42 -8.61 -17.75 -4.85
CA GLU A 42 -7.25 -17.19 -4.90
C GLU A 42 -7.25 -15.70 -5.28
N GLN A 43 -8.27 -15.23 -6.00
CA GLN A 43 -8.46 -13.81 -6.35
C GLN A 43 -8.79 -12.92 -5.13
N GLN A 44 -9.46 -13.46 -4.10
CA GLN A 44 -9.87 -12.72 -2.91
C GLN A 44 -8.86 -12.78 -1.76
N ALA A 45 -7.93 -13.76 -1.80
CA ALA A 45 -6.93 -14.01 -0.77
C ALA A 45 -5.91 -12.86 -0.60
N VAL A 46 -5.61 -12.48 0.64
CA VAL A 46 -4.54 -11.52 0.96
C VAL A 46 -3.22 -12.26 1.20
N SER A 47 -2.26 -12.06 0.29
CA SER A 47 -0.92 -12.65 0.40
C SER A 47 0.10 -11.63 0.87
N VAL A 48 0.92 -12.01 1.85
CA VAL A 48 1.94 -11.15 2.47
C VAL A 48 3.27 -11.91 2.50
N ASP A 49 4.29 -11.35 1.86
CA ASP A 49 5.67 -11.84 1.90
C ASP A 49 6.58 -10.73 2.45
N VAL A 50 7.21 -10.98 3.60
CA VAL A 50 7.94 -9.97 4.37
C VAL A 50 9.29 -10.53 4.79
N LYS A 51 10.35 -9.95 4.22
CA LYS A 51 11.73 -10.18 4.67
C LYS A 51 12.02 -9.42 5.95
N GLU A 52 11.74 -8.12 5.93
CA GLU A 52 11.89 -7.20 7.06
C GLU A 52 10.64 -6.31 7.17
N PRO A 53 10.21 -5.92 8.39
CA PRO A 53 9.10 -4.98 8.56
C PRO A 53 9.36 -3.66 7.83
N VAL A 54 8.31 -3.12 7.21
CA VAL A 54 8.38 -1.88 6.43
C VAL A 54 7.27 -0.94 6.87
N THR A 55 7.60 0.34 7.05
CA THR A 55 6.65 1.41 7.35
C THR A 55 6.98 2.59 6.46
N VAL A 56 6.04 2.98 5.61
CA VAL A 56 6.27 4.00 4.58
C VAL A 56 5.05 4.91 4.43
N ASN A 57 5.29 6.20 4.24
CA ASN A 57 4.27 7.23 4.06
C ASN A 57 4.17 7.66 2.59
N PHE A 58 2.95 7.83 2.07
CA PHE A 58 2.70 8.25 0.68
C PHE A 58 1.58 9.28 0.59
N SER A 59 1.53 10.01 -0.53
CA SER A 59 0.34 10.82 -0.84
C SER A 59 -0.83 9.94 -1.25
N ILE A 60 -1.96 10.07 -0.53
CA ILE A 60 -3.21 9.37 -0.87
C ILE A 60 -3.70 9.76 -2.27
N LYS A 61 -3.50 11.02 -2.69
CA LYS A 61 -3.92 11.51 -4.00
C LYS A 61 -3.38 10.65 -5.14
N TYR A 62 -2.09 10.32 -5.10
CA TYR A 62 -1.48 9.48 -6.14
C TYR A 62 -1.93 8.02 -6.04
N MET A 63 -2.08 7.48 -4.83
CA MET A 63 -2.65 6.14 -4.64
C MET A 63 -4.06 6.02 -5.25
N ASN A 64 -4.92 7.03 -5.04
CA ASN A 64 -6.25 7.09 -5.67
C ASN A 64 -6.20 7.24 -7.19
N HIS A 65 -5.14 7.83 -7.75
CA HIS A 65 -4.98 7.83 -9.20
C HIS A 65 -4.64 6.44 -9.73
N PHE A 66 -3.81 5.68 -9.01
CA PHE A 66 -3.43 4.32 -9.40
C PHE A 66 -4.61 3.35 -9.34
N THR A 67 -5.54 3.53 -8.39
CA THR A 67 -6.76 2.67 -8.30
C THR A 67 -7.71 2.82 -9.48
N LYS A 68 -7.53 3.82 -10.36
CA LYS A 68 -8.27 3.88 -11.63
C LYS A 68 -7.92 2.72 -12.57
N ALA A 69 -6.79 2.05 -12.35
CA ALA A 69 -6.36 0.88 -13.11
C ALA A 69 -6.97 -0.45 -12.60
N THR A 70 -7.80 -0.43 -11.55
CA THR A 70 -8.38 -1.65 -10.96
C THR A 70 -9.15 -2.51 -11.95
N GLY A 71 -9.72 -1.93 -13.01
CA GLY A 71 -10.39 -2.72 -14.07
C GLY A 71 -9.45 -3.61 -14.91
N LEU A 72 -8.13 -3.50 -14.74
CA LEU A 72 -7.14 -4.28 -15.51
C LEU A 72 -6.84 -5.65 -14.90
N SER A 73 -7.06 -5.82 -13.59
CA SER A 73 -6.68 -7.03 -12.85
C SER A 73 -7.51 -7.16 -11.58
N ASP A 74 -7.96 -8.39 -11.29
CA ASP A 74 -8.67 -8.72 -10.04
C ASP A 74 -7.76 -8.57 -8.81
N ARG A 75 -6.44 -8.55 -9.01
CA ARG A 75 -5.43 -8.42 -7.97
C ARG A 75 -4.49 -7.25 -8.23
N VAL A 76 -4.09 -6.58 -7.16
CA VAL A 76 -3.01 -5.58 -7.17
C VAL A 76 -1.86 -6.08 -6.31
N ARG A 77 -0.63 -5.86 -6.77
CA ARG A 77 0.58 -6.17 -6.00
C ARG A 77 1.26 -4.88 -5.57
N LEU A 78 1.51 -4.74 -4.27
CA LEU A 78 2.31 -3.67 -3.70
C LEU A 78 3.68 -4.22 -3.34
N SER A 79 4.75 -3.61 -3.86
CA SER A 79 6.12 -3.92 -3.45
C SER A 79 6.68 -2.72 -2.71
N LEU A 80 6.99 -2.91 -1.42
CA LEU A 80 7.42 -1.85 -0.50
C LEU A 80 8.81 -2.15 0.05
N CYS A 81 9.60 -1.10 0.24
CA CYS A 81 10.88 -1.15 0.93
C CYS A 81 11.15 0.24 1.51
N ASN A 82 11.88 0.30 2.64
CA ASN A 82 12.19 1.57 3.29
C ASN A 82 13.08 2.42 2.36
N SER A 83 12.78 3.72 2.29
CA SER A 83 13.60 4.71 1.57
C SER A 83 13.71 4.52 0.05
N VAL A 84 12.81 3.74 -0.58
CA VAL A 84 12.68 3.63 -2.04
C VAL A 84 11.23 3.78 -2.48
N PRO A 85 10.96 4.10 -3.77
CA PRO A 85 9.59 4.19 -4.26
C PRO A 85 8.80 2.89 -4.09
N VAL A 86 7.53 3.00 -3.70
CA VAL A 86 6.60 1.87 -3.78
C VAL A 86 6.27 1.57 -5.23
N VAL A 87 6.12 0.29 -5.53
CA VAL A 87 5.61 -0.19 -6.82
C VAL A 87 4.20 -0.71 -6.63
N VAL A 88 3.25 -0.14 -7.37
CA VAL A 88 1.87 -0.65 -7.47
C VAL A 88 1.70 -1.28 -8.84
N GLU A 89 1.43 -2.57 -8.87
CA GLU A 89 1.41 -3.39 -10.09
C GLU A 89 0.02 -4.01 -10.31
N TYR A 90 -0.50 -3.84 -11.52
CA TYR A 90 -1.67 -4.56 -12.05
C TYR A 90 -1.21 -5.49 -13.18
N GLY A 91 -1.52 -6.78 -13.09
CA GLY A 91 -1.21 -7.76 -14.13
C GLY A 91 -2.14 -7.62 -15.35
N LEU A 92 -1.65 -7.98 -16.54
CA LEU A 92 -2.45 -8.01 -17.78
C LEU A 92 -2.51 -9.44 -18.32
N SER A 93 -3.62 -9.80 -18.98
CA SER A 93 -3.92 -11.15 -19.48
C SER A 93 -2.90 -11.73 -20.47
N GLU A 94 -2.13 -10.88 -21.19
CA GLU A 94 -1.12 -11.31 -22.17
C GLU A 94 0.33 -11.22 -21.63
N SER A 95 0.55 -11.57 -20.36
CA SER A 95 1.88 -11.54 -19.73
C SER A 95 2.53 -10.14 -19.66
N GLY A 96 1.70 -9.10 -19.60
CA GLY A 96 2.12 -7.72 -19.36
C GLY A 96 1.81 -7.26 -17.93
N HIS A 97 2.24 -6.05 -17.58
CA HIS A 97 1.86 -5.37 -16.35
C HIS A 97 1.84 -3.86 -16.54
N LEU A 98 0.98 -3.19 -15.76
CA LEU A 98 1.05 -1.75 -15.54
C LEU A 98 1.64 -1.50 -14.16
N ARG A 99 2.74 -0.73 -14.09
CA ARG A 99 3.41 -0.37 -12.84
C ARG A 99 3.41 1.12 -12.62
N PHE A 100 2.97 1.52 -11.44
CA PHE A 100 3.13 2.87 -10.94
C PHE A 100 4.23 2.91 -9.89
N TYR A 101 5.04 3.96 -9.94
CA TYR A 101 6.12 4.21 -9.00
C TYR A 101 5.81 5.49 -8.24
N LEU A 102 5.84 5.43 -6.92
CA LEU A 102 5.59 6.60 -6.08
C LEU A 102 6.66 6.69 -4.99
N ALA A 103 7.42 7.78 -5.02
CA ALA A 103 8.37 8.07 -3.96
C ALA A 103 7.63 8.23 -2.62
N PRO A 104 8.21 7.74 -1.51
CA PRO A 104 7.66 8.01 -0.19
C PRO A 104 7.66 9.51 0.10
N LYS A 105 6.70 9.97 0.90
CA LYS A 105 6.77 11.29 1.52
C LYS A 105 7.90 11.25 2.55
N ILE A 106 8.73 12.28 2.53
CA ILE A 106 9.66 12.57 3.62
C ILE A 106 8.82 13.33 4.64
N ASP A 107 8.78 12.86 5.89
CA ASP A 107 8.16 13.65 6.95
C ASP A 107 9.14 14.79 7.29
N ASP A 108 8.66 16.04 7.22
CA ASP A 108 9.49 17.23 7.47
C ASP A 108 10.05 17.27 8.91
N GLU A 109 9.55 16.43 9.81
CA GLU A 109 10.05 16.24 11.19
C GLU A 109 11.47 15.62 11.25
N ASP A 110 11.94 14.97 10.18
CA ASP A 110 13.33 14.48 10.09
C ASP A 110 14.35 15.60 9.81
N ASN A 111 13.91 16.84 9.49
CA ASN A 111 14.81 17.97 9.27
C ASN A 111 15.23 18.70 10.56
N ASP A 112 14.55 18.49 11.69
CA ASP A 112 14.87 19.15 12.96
C ASP A 112 15.90 18.38 13.82
N MET A 113 16.44 17.27 13.31
CA MET A 113 17.56 16.54 13.94
C MET A 113 18.85 16.62 13.11
N LYS A 114 19.26 17.84 12.75
CA LYS A 114 20.62 18.17 12.30
C LYS A 114 21.17 19.38 13.03
#